data_AF-A0A290WP56-F1
#
_entry.id   AF-A0A290WP56-F1
#
_cell.length_a   1.000
_cell.length_b   1.000
_cell.length_c   1.000
_cell.angle_alpha   90.00
_cell.angle_beta   90.00
_cell.angle_gamma   90.00
#
_symmetry.space_group_name_H-M   'P 1'
#
loop_
_entity.id
_entity.type
_entity.pdbx_description
1 polymer ?
#
loop_
_entity_poly.entity_id
_entity_poly.type
_entity_poly.pdbx_seq_one_letter_code
_entity_poly.pdbx_strand_id
1 'polypeptide(L)'
;GALVLTKDLVNKLAKEQAEPPEDPSMKIGWEGLIRAGTIEYLDAEEEETAMICMTPEDLDLYRMQKAGYVVDDDNTDDPNRRLKTKTNPTTHMYTHCEIHPSMILGICASIIPFPDHNQSPRNT
;
A
#
# COMPACT_ATOMS: atom_id res chain seq x y z
N GLY A 1 -11.73 -7.11 6.20
CA GLY A 1 -11.54 -7.47 4.78
C GLY A 1 -10.14 -8.02 4.58
N ALA A 2 -9.88 -8.60 3.41
CA ALA A 2 -8.53 -8.93 2.93
C ALA A 2 -8.29 -8.15 1.64
N LEU A 3 -7.02 -7.92 1.27
CA LEU A 3 -6.70 -7.34 -0.02
C LEU A 3 -7.15 -8.27 -1.15
N VAL A 4 -7.75 -7.69 -2.18
CA VAL A 4 -8.11 -8.43 -3.40
C VAL A 4 -6.85 -8.81 -4.19
N LEU A 5 -5.80 -7.99 -4.11
CA LEU A 5 -4.49 -8.28 -4.68
C LEU A 5 -3.83 -9.46 -3.97
N THR A 6 -3.60 -10.55 -4.69
CA THR A 6 -2.95 -11.77 -4.18
C THR A 6 -1.55 -11.96 -4.75
N LYS A 7 -0.72 -12.76 -4.07
CA LYS A 7 0.61 -13.14 -4.58
C LYS A 7 0.54 -13.85 -5.92
N ASP A 8 -0.50 -14.63 -6.18
CA ASP A 8 -0.69 -15.28 -7.47
C ASP A 8 -0.85 -14.26 -8.61
N LEU A 9 -1.59 -13.17 -8.37
CA LEU A 9 -1.78 -12.11 -9.35
C LEU A 9 -0.49 -11.32 -9.58
N VAL A 10 0.24 -10.99 -8.50
CA VAL A 10 1.56 -10.35 -8.59
C VAL A 10 2.55 -11.21 -9.38
N ASN A 11 2.60 -12.52 -9.13
CA ASN A 11 3.48 -13.43 -9.85
C ASN A 11 3.11 -13.55 -11.33
N LYS A 12 1.82 -13.52 -11.67
CA LYS A 12 1.36 -13.49 -13.07
C LYS A 12 1.82 -12.22 -13.77
N LEU A 13 1.70 -11.05 -13.14
CA LEU A 13 2.17 -9.78 -13.69
C LEU A 13 3.69 -9.77 -13.86
N ALA A 14 4.43 -10.28 -12.89
CA ALA A 14 5.90 -10.39 -12.98
C ALA A 14 6.32 -11.31 -14.13
N LYS A 15 5.63 -12.44 -14.32
CA LYS A 15 5.85 -13.34 -15.45
C LYS A 15 5.53 -12.65 -16.77
N GLU A 16 4.40 -11.96 -16.88
CA GLU A 16 4.02 -11.19 -18.06
C GLU A 16 5.05 -10.09 -18.40
N GLN A 17 5.66 -9.46 -17.40
CA GLN A 17 6.70 -8.46 -17.61
C GLN A 17 8.01 -9.08 -18.12
N ALA A 18 8.40 -10.24 -17.58
CA ALA A 18 9.62 -10.95 -17.99
C ALA A 18 9.46 -11.66 -19.35
N GLU A 19 8.28 -12.20 -19.62
CA GLU A 19 7.89 -12.92 -20.82
C GLU A 19 6.63 -12.27 -21.42
N PRO A 20 6.76 -11.12 -22.12
CA PRO A 20 5.61 -10.44 -22.70
C PRO A 20 4.93 -11.35 -23.74
N PRO A 21 3.60 -11.51 -23.70
CA PRO A 21 2.88 -12.28 -24.70
C PRO A 21 3.05 -11.67 -26.09
N GLU A 22 3.08 -12.53 -27.12
CA GLU A 22 3.17 -12.10 -28.53
C GLU A 22 1.99 -11.21 -28.92
N ASP A 23 0.79 -11.56 -28.43
CA ASP A 23 -0.40 -10.74 -28.57
C ASP A 23 -0.56 -9.81 -27.35
N PRO A 24 -0.45 -8.47 -27.52
CA PRO A 24 -0.67 -7.52 -26.45
C PRO A 24 -2.06 -7.61 -25.79
N SER A 25 -3.07 -8.15 -26.48
CA SER A 25 -4.42 -8.30 -25.95
C SER A 25 -4.51 -9.30 -24.78
N MET A 26 -3.55 -10.22 -24.69
CA MET A 26 -3.45 -11.21 -23.62
C MET A 26 -2.82 -10.66 -22.34
N LYS A 27 -2.30 -9.42 -22.37
CA LYS A 27 -1.76 -8.77 -21.18
C LYS A 27 -2.87 -8.46 -20.19
N ILE A 28 -2.65 -8.82 -18.94
CA ILE A 28 -3.42 -8.32 -17.80
C ILE A 28 -3.13 -6.83 -17.69
N GLY A 29 -1.86 -6.47 -17.53
CA GLY A 29 -1.44 -5.08 -17.33
C GLY A 29 -2.24 -4.35 -16.25
N TRP A 30 -2.26 -3.01 -16.32
CA TRP A 30 -3.03 -2.17 -15.40
C TRP A 30 -4.55 -2.30 -15.59
N GLU A 31 -5.02 -2.25 -16.84
CA GLU A 31 -6.45 -2.37 -17.18
C GLU A 31 -7.07 -3.70 -16.74
N GLY A 32 -6.31 -4.78 -16.76
CA GLY A 32 -6.74 -6.08 -16.22
C GLY A 32 -6.93 -6.04 -14.70
N LEU A 33 -6.10 -5.29 -13.97
CA LEU A 33 -6.24 -5.13 -12.53
C LEU A 33 -7.47 -4.31 -12.17
N ILE A 34 -7.77 -3.24 -12.92
CA ILE A 34 -9.02 -2.46 -12.76
C ILE A 34 -10.22 -3.37 -13.01
N ARG A 35 -10.25 -4.09 -14.14
CA ARG A 35 -11.36 -4.99 -14.50
C ARG A 35 -11.55 -6.14 -13.50
N ALA A 36 -10.47 -6.59 -12.86
CA ALA A 36 -10.52 -7.59 -11.80
C ALA A 36 -11.01 -7.04 -10.45
N GLY A 37 -11.27 -5.72 -10.33
CA GLY A 37 -11.63 -5.06 -9.08
C GLY A 37 -10.49 -5.09 -8.05
N THR A 38 -9.25 -5.24 -8.50
CA THR A 38 -8.08 -5.31 -7.62
C THR A 38 -7.56 -3.93 -7.25
N ILE A 39 -7.72 -2.96 -8.17
CA ILE A 39 -7.37 -1.56 -8.00
C ILE A 39 -8.56 -0.70 -8.39
N GLU A 40 -8.67 0.45 -7.75
CA GLU A 40 -9.74 1.41 -7.96
C GLU A 40 -9.13 2.81 -8.00
N TYR A 41 -9.63 3.65 -8.92
CA TYR A 41 -9.30 5.07 -8.91
C TYR A 41 -10.21 5.76 -7.93
N LEU A 42 -9.64 6.50 -6.99
CA LEU A 42 -10.35 7.23 -5.96
C LEU A 42 -10.13 8.73 -6.20
N ASP A 43 -11.22 9.48 -6.30
CA ASP A 43 -11.12 10.94 -6.35
C ASP A 43 -11.08 11.59 -4.96
N ALA A 44 -10.91 12.91 -4.91
CA ALA A 44 -10.77 13.63 -3.65
C ALA A 44 -12.07 13.68 -2.84
N GLU A 45 -13.24 13.63 -3.48
CA GLU A 45 -14.53 13.64 -2.77
C GLU A 45 -14.78 12.26 -2.13
N GLU A 46 -14.46 11.19 -2.84
CA GLU A 46 -14.56 9.82 -2.35
C GLU A 46 -13.55 9.54 -1.22
N GLU A 47 -12.34 10.11 -1.30
CA GLU A 47 -11.30 10.01 -0.27
C GLU A 47 -11.81 10.45 1.12
N GLU A 48 -12.66 11.48 1.21
CA GLU A 48 -13.20 11.96 2.48
C GLU A 48 -14.06 10.92 3.22
N THR A 49 -14.57 9.92 2.50
CA THR A 49 -15.41 8.84 3.05
C THR A 49 -14.70 7.49 3.11
N ALA A 50 -13.50 7.39 2.54
CA ALA A 50 -12.68 6.19 2.53
C ALA A 50 -11.82 6.08 3.79
N MET A 51 -11.50 4.85 4.18
CA MET A 51 -10.52 4.56 5.23
C MET A 51 -9.37 3.77 4.60
N ILE A 52 -8.23 4.41 4.44
CA ILE A 52 -7.06 3.87 3.73
C ILE A 52 -6.01 3.43 4.75
N CYS A 53 -5.56 2.17 4.67
CA CYS A 53 -4.37 1.74 5.42
C CYS A 53 -3.10 2.07 4.63
N MET A 54 -2.03 2.47 5.34
CA MET A 54 -0.77 2.90 4.71
C MET A 54 0.06 1.73 4.19
N THR A 55 -0.01 0.58 4.85
CA THR A 55 0.71 -0.63 4.46
C THR A 55 -0.16 -1.88 4.63
N PRO A 56 0.08 -2.95 3.85
CA PRO A 56 -0.61 -4.23 4.04
C PRO A 56 -0.41 -4.80 5.45
N GLU A 57 0.75 -4.59 6.07
CA GLU A 57 1.02 -5.02 7.43
C GLU A 57 0.10 -4.33 8.44
N ASP A 58 -0.22 -3.05 8.25
CA ASP A 58 -1.15 -2.33 9.14
C ASP A 58 -2.56 -2.93 9.07
N LEU A 59 -2.98 -3.42 7.90
CA LEU A 59 -4.25 -4.12 7.74
C LEU A 59 -4.26 -5.45 8.49
N ASP A 60 -3.16 -6.22 8.44
CA ASP A 60 -3.04 -7.48 9.16
C ASP A 60 -2.99 -7.27 10.69
N LEU A 61 -2.27 -6.26 11.17
CA LEU A 61 -2.28 -5.85 12.58
C LEU A 61 -3.70 -5.49 13.04
N TYR A 62 -4.43 -4.71 12.24
CA TYR A 62 -5.83 -4.38 12.52
C TYR A 62 -6.71 -5.63 12.60
N ARG A 63 -6.51 -6.63 11.74
CA ARG A 63 -7.26 -7.90 11.78
C ARG A 63 -6.96 -8.68 13.05
N MET A 64 -5.69 -8.76 13.46
CA MET A 64 -5.29 -9.43 14.70
C MET A 64 -5.93 -8.75 15.92
N GLN A 65 -5.88 -7.42 15.98
CA GLN A 65 -6.51 -6.64 17.06
C GLN A 65 -8.02 -6.87 17.12
N LYS A 66 -8.73 -6.87 15.97
CA LYS A 66 -10.18 -7.16 15.92
C LYS A 66 -10.52 -8.59 16.31
N ALA A 67 -9.62 -9.54 16.09
CA ALA A 67 -9.76 -10.92 16.55
C ALA A 67 -9.43 -11.10 18.05
N GLY A 68 -9.07 -10.01 18.76
CA GLY A 68 -8.79 -10.02 20.19
C GLY A 68 -7.35 -10.37 20.56
N TYR A 69 -6.44 -10.45 19.59
CA TYR A 69 -5.02 -10.63 19.87
C TYR A 69 -4.41 -9.31 20.33
N VAL A 70 -3.68 -9.36 21.45
CA VAL A 70 -2.81 -8.26 21.87
C VAL A 70 -1.59 -8.31 20.96
N VAL A 71 -1.49 -7.32 20.07
CA VAL A 71 -0.31 -7.18 19.23
C VAL A 71 0.65 -6.26 19.97
N ASP A 72 1.69 -6.84 20.53
CA ASP A 72 2.73 -6.07 21.20
C ASP A 72 3.56 -5.37 20.11
N ASP A 73 3.57 -4.04 20.12
CA ASP A 73 4.46 -3.25 19.26
C ASP A 73 5.81 -3.11 19.98
N ASP A 74 6.38 -4.25 20.36
CA ASP A 74 7.64 -4.26 21.08
C ASP A 74 8.73 -3.88 20.08
N ASN A 75 9.20 -2.65 20.18
CA ASN A 75 10.25 -2.07 19.31
C ASN A 75 11.64 -2.64 19.64
N THR A 76 11.70 -3.72 20.44
CA THR A 76 12.93 -4.34 20.94
C THR A 76 13.73 -5.02 19.83
N ASP A 77 13.03 -5.55 18.82
CA ASP A 77 13.67 -6.34 17.77
C ASP A 77 14.42 -5.47 16.74
N ASP A 78 14.04 -4.20 16.60
CA ASP A 78 14.74 -3.23 15.75
C ASP A 78 14.57 -1.78 16.28
N PRO A 79 15.51 -1.30 17.12
CA PRO A 79 15.44 0.03 17.70
C PRO A 79 15.64 1.17 16.67
N ASN A 80 16.19 0.86 15.49
CA ASN A 80 16.51 1.85 14.47
C ASN A 80 15.37 2.03 13.45
N ARG A 81 14.33 1.19 13.52
CA ARG A 81 13.17 1.32 12.63
C ARG A 81 12.42 2.62 12.89
N ARG A 82 11.85 3.19 11.83
CA ARG A 82 10.94 4.33 11.96
C ARG A 82 9.75 3.94 12.85
N LEU A 83 9.44 4.79 13.83
CA LEU A 83 8.29 4.59 14.71
C LEU A 83 6.99 4.59 13.88
N LYS A 84 6.23 3.51 13.99
CA LYS A 84 4.91 3.39 13.36
C LYS A 84 3.83 4.01 14.24
N THR A 85 2.87 4.67 13.61
CA THR A 85 1.68 5.17 14.33
C THR A 85 0.84 3.98 14.75
N LYS A 86 0.40 3.95 16.03
CA LYS A 86 -0.48 2.89 16.52
C LYS A 86 -1.83 2.96 15.82
N THR A 87 -2.38 1.80 15.44
CA THR A 87 -3.73 1.69 14.90
C THR A 87 -4.73 2.25 15.89
N ASN A 88 -5.60 3.17 15.43
CA ASN A 88 -6.65 3.73 16.27
C ASN A 88 -7.67 2.63 16.62
N PRO A 89 -7.92 2.35 17.92
CA PRO A 89 -8.90 1.34 18.34
C PRO A 89 -10.32 1.60 17.83
N THR A 90 -10.66 2.88 17.57
CA THR A 90 -11.98 3.29 17.07
C THR A 90 -12.13 3.08 15.57
N THR A 91 -11.08 2.68 14.84
CA THR A 91 -11.19 2.35 13.43
C THR A 91 -12.12 1.14 13.27
N HIS A 92 -13.21 1.34 12.51
CA HIS A 92 -14.23 0.32 12.33
C HIS A 92 -13.90 -0.63 11.18
N MET A 93 -13.41 -0.14 10.04
CA MET A 93 -13.07 -0.93 8.86
C MET A 93 -12.16 -0.12 7.91
N TYR A 94 -11.20 -0.78 7.26
CA TYR A 94 -10.48 -0.24 6.12
C TYR A 94 -11.19 -0.60 4.82
N THR A 95 -11.31 0.36 3.91
CA THR A 95 -11.91 0.17 2.58
C THR A 95 -10.85 -0.03 1.51
N HIS A 96 -9.71 0.67 1.63
CA HIS A 96 -8.61 0.63 0.66
C HIS A 96 -7.26 0.48 1.37
N CYS A 97 -6.23 0.18 0.57
CA CYS A 97 -4.84 0.19 0.99
C CYS A 97 -4.02 1.01 0.00
N GLU A 98 -3.14 1.86 0.52
CA GLU A 98 -2.17 2.59 -0.28
C GLU A 98 -1.25 1.60 -1.03
N ILE A 99 -0.91 1.91 -2.30
CA ILE A 99 -0.01 1.04 -3.08
C ILE A 99 1.40 1.15 -2.52
N HIS A 100 1.88 2.38 -2.36
CA HIS A 100 3.15 2.66 -1.70
C HIS A 100 3.23 4.15 -1.30
N PRO A 101 3.60 4.49 -0.04
CA PRO A 101 3.62 5.89 0.43
C PRO A 101 4.50 6.85 -0.40
N SER A 102 5.54 6.35 -1.06
CA SER A 102 6.40 7.16 -1.93
C SER A 102 5.72 7.68 -3.20
N MET A 103 4.54 7.15 -3.57
CA MET A 103 3.79 7.62 -4.74
C MET A 103 3.21 9.03 -4.57
N ILE A 104 3.22 9.59 -3.35
CA ILE A 104 2.88 10.99 -3.11
C ILE A 104 3.93 11.97 -3.66
N LEU A 105 5.15 11.50 -3.94
CA LEU A 105 6.25 12.34 -4.39
C LEU A 105 6.15 12.64 -5.90
N GLY A 106 6.32 13.90 -6.27
CA GLY A 106 6.47 14.30 -7.68
C GLY A 106 7.84 13.91 -8.26
N ILE A 107 8.01 14.12 -9.58
CA ILE A 107 9.19 13.70 -10.35
C ILE A 107 10.52 14.24 -9.76
N CYS A 108 10.56 15.50 -9.33
CA CYS A 108 11.79 16.08 -8.76
C CYS A 108 12.09 15.53 -7.35
N ALA A 109 11.07 15.24 -6.56
CA ALA A 109 11.26 14.71 -5.21
C ALA A 109 11.59 13.21 -5.23
N SER A 110 11.14 12.45 -6.24
CA SER A 110 11.40 11.01 -6.36
C SER A 110 12.85 10.65 -6.69
N ILE A 111 13.67 11.63 -7.12
CA ILE A 111 15.11 11.46 -7.36
C ILE A 111 15.97 11.83 -6.15
N ILE A 112 15.39 12.41 -5.09
CA ILE A 112 16.11 12.75 -3.87
C ILE A 112 16.33 11.46 -3.08
N PRO A 113 17.57 11.05 -2.77
CA PRO A 113 17.82 9.89 -1.93
C PRO A 113 17.36 10.17 -0.50
N PHE A 114 16.59 9.25 0.09
CA PHE A 114 16.06 9.34 1.45
C PHE A 114 15.39 10.70 1.76
N PRO A 115 14.37 11.10 0.98
CA PRO A 115 13.76 12.43 1.12
C PRO A 115 13.08 12.60 2.48
N ASP A 116 12.65 11.51 3.10
CA ASP A 116 12.08 11.41 4.44
C ASP A 116 13.10 11.63 5.57
N HIS A 117 14.40 11.61 5.26
CA HIS A 117 15.50 11.88 6.20
C HIS A 117 16.08 13.30 6.07
N ASN A 118 15.50 14.12 5.19
CA ASN A 118 15.95 15.48 4.93
C ASN A 118 15.02 16.52 5.55
N GLN A 119 15.54 17.72 5.82
CA GLN A 119 14.70 18.82 6.26
C GLN A 119 13.74 19.22 5.13
N SER A 120 12.44 19.36 5.41
CA SER A 120 11.43 19.68 4.39
C SER A 120 11.80 20.84 3.45
N PRO A 121 12.36 21.98 3.92
CA PRO A 121 12.80 23.07 3.04
C PRO A 121 13.95 22.72 2.08
N ARG A 122 14.67 21.62 2.29
CA ARG A 122 15.74 21.14 1.41
C ARG A 122 15.23 20.22 0.30
N ASN A 123 13.98 19.77 0.40
CA ASN A 123 13.31 18.94 -0.60
C ASN A 123 12.40 19.77 -1.54
N THR A 124 12.21 21.06 -1.26
CA THR A 124 11.31 21.97 -2.00
C THR A 124 12.05 22.67 -3.14
#